data_AF-A0A4S2L5J7-F1
#
_entry.id   AF-A0A4S2L5J7-F1
#
_cell.length_a   1.000
_cell.length_b   1.000
_cell.length_c   1.000
_cell.angle_alpha   90.00
_cell.angle_beta   90.00
_cell.angle_gamma   90.00
#
_symmetry.space_group_name_H-M   'P 1'
#
loop_
_entity.id
_entity.type
_entity.pdbx_description
1 polymer ?
#
loop_
_entity_poly.entity_id
_entity_poly.type
_entity_poly.pdbx_seq_one_letter_code
_entity_poly.pdbx_strand_id
1 'polypeptide(L)'
;MIITPVCLVLPPGLLAGSGASDEFRCEPCNKNLTSLTRLKRHIQNVHTRPSKEPICNICKRVYSSLNSLRNHKSIYHRQHNKSEQQRKEVAQAREWQRDQREHTERNYSAQQQQQQQQQQQQQQQQQHQPQQHPRMG
;
A
#
# COMPACT_ATOMS: atom_id res chain seq x y z
N MET A 1 -33.71 15.70 -6.98
CA MET A 1 -32.44 15.68 -7.76
C MET A 1 -31.63 14.52 -7.23
N ILE A 2 -31.50 13.46 -8.03
CA ILE A 2 -31.09 12.12 -7.59
C ILE A 2 -29.57 12.10 -7.41
N ILE A 3 -29.11 11.89 -6.19
CA ILE A 3 -27.69 11.72 -5.83
C ILE A 3 -27.36 10.26 -6.14
N THR A 4 -26.92 9.95 -7.36
CA THR A 4 -26.34 8.64 -7.65
C THR A 4 -24.86 8.67 -7.24
N PRO A 5 -24.40 7.76 -6.37
CA PRO A 5 -22.97 7.53 -6.22
C PRO A 5 -22.54 6.80 -7.49
N VAL A 6 -22.06 7.54 -8.49
CA VAL A 6 -21.49 6.93 -9.70
C VAL A 6 -20.20 6.24 -9.28
N CYS A 7 -20.35 4.95 -9.00
CA CYS A 7 -19.27 3.99 -8.84
C CYS A 7 -18.28 4.17 -9.99
N LEU A 8 -17.00 4.27 -9.64
CA LEU A 8 -15.87 4.17 -10.56
C LEU A 8 -15.76 2.74 -11.12
N VAL A 9 -16.78 2.29 -11.84
CA VAL A 9 -16.73 1.05 -12.62
C VAL A 9 -16.29 1.42 -14.04
N LEU A 10 -14.97 1.47 -14.26
CA LEU A 10 -14.45 1.15 -15.58
C LEU A 10 -14.58 -0.38 -15.72
N PRO A 11 -15.37 -0.92 -16.66
CA PRO A 11 -15.31 -2.34 -16.96
C PRO A 11 -14.00 -2.65 -17.72
N PRO A 12 -13.19 -3.63 -17.29
CA PRO A 12 -12.10 -4.14 -18.09
C PRO A 12 -12.66 -5.16 -19.09
N GLY A 13 -12.92 -4.77 -20.34
CA GLY A 13 -13.41 -5.77 -21.29
C GLY A 13 -13.94 -5.33 -22.65
N LEU A 14 -13.33 -4.35 -23.34
CA LEU A 14 -13.64 -4.19 -24.77
C LEU A 14 -12.39 -3.97 -25.60
N LEU A 15 -11.80 -5.09 -26.04
CA LEU A 15 -10.89 -5.16 -27.16
C LEU A 15 -11.71 -5.45 -28.43
N ALA A 16 -11.75 -4.52 -29.39
CA ALA A 16 -11.70 -4.79 -30.84
C ALA A 16 -12.04 -3.53 -31.67
N GLY A 17 -11.14 -3.19 -32.60
CA GLY A 17 -11.52 -2.68 -33.92
C GLY A 17 -11.65 -1.17 -34.11
N SER A 18 -10.64 -0.60 -34.78
CA SER A 18 -10.79 0.43 -35.82
C SER A 18 -11.24 1.85 -35.42
N GLY A 19 -10.26 2.75 -35.34
CA GLY A 19 -10.40 4.12 -35.85
C GLY A 19 -11.47 5.01 -35.21
N ALA A 20 -11.46 5.19 -33.89
CA ALA A 20 -12.16 6.30 -33.24
C ALA A 20 -11.23 6.90 -32.19
N SER A 21 -11.04 8.21 -32.25
CA SER A 21 -10.33 9.00 -31.25
C SER A 21 -10.70 8.53 -29.84
N ASP A 22 -9.68 8.25 -29.02
CA ASP A 22 -9.80 7.91 -27.60
C ASP A 22 -10.43 9.11 -26.86
N GLU A 23 -11.76 9.25 -26.96
CA GLU A 23 -12.49 10.39 -26.41
C GLU A 23 -12.73 10.12 -24.92
N PHE A 24 -12.03 10.88 -24.07
CA PHE A 24 -12.28 10.87 -22.63
C PHE A 24 -13.55 11.68 -22.33
N ARG A 25 -14.70 11.13 -22.71
CA ARG A 25 -16.01 11.75 -22.56
C ARG A 25 -16.56 11.61 -21.14
N CYS A 26 -17.14 12.68 -20.63
CA CYS A 26 -17.85 12.68 -19.36
C CYS A 26 -19.31 12.30 -19.57
N GLU A 27 -19.74 11.14 -19.08
CA GLU A 27 -21.14 10.69 -19.25
C GLU A 27 -22.18 11.66 -18.66
N PRO A 28 -22.01 12.22 -17.45
CA PRO A 28 -22.98 13.15 -16.87
C PRO A 28 -23.24 14.46 -17.63
N CYS A 29 -22.31 14.94 -18.45
CA CYS A 29 -22.47 16.21 -19.18
C CYS A 29 -22.02 16.16 -20.64
N ASN A 30 -21.70 14.96 -21.13
CA ASN A 30 -21.21 14.63 -22.46
C ASN A 30 -19.98 15.43 -22.93
N LYS A 31 -19.24 16.05 -22.02
CA LYS A 31 -18.06 16.85 -22.35
C LYS A 31 -16.87 15.96 -22.73
N ASN A 32 -16.23 16.24 -23.86
CA ASN A 32 -15.00 15.57 -24.28
C ASN A 32 -13.77 16.21 -23.62
N LEU A 33 -12.93 15.38 -23.00
CA LEU A 33 -11.67 15.79 -22.39
C LEU A 33 -10.51 15.16 -23.15
N THR A 34 -9.34 15.79 -23.06
CA THR A 34 -8.13 15.36 -23.80
C THR A 34 -7.34 14.26 -23.09
N SER A 35 -7.73 13.85 -21.89
CA SER A 35 -7.09 12.75 -21.15
C SER A 35 -7.97 12.19 -20.03
N LEU A 36 -7.76 10.92 -19.67
CA LEU A 36 -8.43 10.27 -18.55
C LEU A 36 -8.23 11.04 -17.24
N THR A 37 -7.04 11.58 -17.00
CA THR A 37 -6.72 12.38 -15.80
C THR A 37 -7.55 13.66 -15.75
N ARG A 38 -7.76 14.32 -16.89
CA ARG A 38 -8.60 15.51 -16.98
C ARG A 38 -10.07 15.16 -16.79
N LEU A 39 -10.54 14.04 -17.33
CA LEU A 39 -11.88 13.52 -17.11
C LEU A 39 -12.15 13.22 -15.63
N LYS A 40 -11.27 12.50 -14.95
CA LYS A 40 -11.38 12.22 -13.50
C LYS A 40 -11.48 13.49 -12.67
N ARG A 41 -10.61 14.48 -12.94
CA ARG A 41 -10.66 15.78 -12.26
C ARG A 41 -11.94 16.55 -12.55
N HIS A 42 -12.41 16.50 -13.79
CA HIS A 42 -13.64 17.15 -14.20
C HIS A 42 -14.85 16.59 -13.43
N ILE A 43 -14.97 15.25 -13.37
CA ILE A 43 -16.01 14.59 -12.58
C ILE A 43 -15.92 15.01 -11.12
N GLN A 44 -14.72 14.95 -10.52
CA GLN A 44 -14.51 15.31 -9.12
C GLN A 44 -14.77 16.77 -8.75
N ASN A 45 -14.73 17.69 -9.71
CA ASN A 45 -14.92 19.12 -9.45
C ASN A 45 -16.34 19.59 -9.82
N VAL A 46 -16.93 19.01 -10.85
CA VAL A 46 -18.19 19.47 -11.46
C VAL A 46 -19.36 18.59 -11.05
N HIS A 47 -19.16 17.28 -10.98
CA HIS A 47 -20.22 16.30 -10.70
C HIS A 47 -20.16 15.75 -9.28
N THR A 48 -18.98 15.78 -8.67
CA THR A 48 -18.81 15.51 -7.24
C THR A 48 -18.57 16.85 -6.57
N ARG A 49 -19.53 17.38 -5.82
CA ARG A 49 -19.24 18.51 -4.93
C ARG A 49 -18.43 17.92 -3.77
N PRO A 50 -17.15 18.28 -3.56
CA PRO A 50 -16.42 17.75 -2.42
C PRO A 50 -17.16 18.18 -1.16
N SER A 51 -17.59 17.23 -0.31
CA SER A 51 -18.26 17.56 0.95
C SER A 51 -17.36 18.35 1.90
N LYS A 52 -16.06 18.38 1.61
CA LYS A 52 -15.04 19.15 2.31
C LYS A 52 -14.19 19.91 1.31
N GLU A 53 -14.15 21.23 1.46
CA GLU A 53 -13.28 22.07 0.66
C GLU A 53 -11.80 21.69 0.94
N PRO A 54 -10.95 21.59 -0.09
CA PRO A 54 -9.54 21.27 0.11
C PRO A 54 -8.80 22.45 0.76
N ILE A 55 -8.50 22.29 2.05
CA ILE A 55 -7.84 23.31 2.88
C ILE A 55 -6.35 22.99 3.04
N CYS A 56 -5.50 24.01 2.94
CA CYS A 56 -4.10 23.89 3.28
C CYS A 56 -3.92 23.73 4.79
N ASN A 57 -3.30 22.64 5.24
CA ASN A 57 -3.06 22.42 6.67
C ASN A 57 -2.03 23.38 7.29
N ILE A 58 -1.24 24.07 6.47
CA ILE A 58 -0.16 24.97 6.89
C ILE A 58 -0.68 26.41 7.03
N CYS A 59 -1.30 26.95 5.97
CA CYS A 59 -1.79 28.34 5.96
C CYS A 59 -3.33 28.47 6.00
N LYS A 60 -4.06 27.35 6.11
CA LYS A 60 -5.54 27.29 6.21
C LYS A 60 -6.32 27.90 5.04
N ARG A 61 -5.66 28.22 3.91
CA ARG A 61 -6.34 28.65 2.68
C ARG A 61 -7.18 27.54 2.06
N VAL A 62 -8.37 27.91 1.60
CA VAL A 62 -9.34 27.06 0.93
C VAL A 62 -9.12 27.09 -0.58
N TYR A 63 -9.23 25.95 -1.25
CA TYR A 63 -9.08 25.83 -2.69
C TYR A 63 -10.32 25.19 -3.32
N SER A 64 -10.54 25.44 -4.61
CA SER A 64 -11.66 24.84 -5.36
C SER A 64 -11.39 23.40 -5.82
N SER A 65 -10.14 22.93 -5.74
CA SER A 65 -9.78 21.55 -6.10
C SER A 65 -8.53 21.05 -5.37
N LEU A 66 -8.41 19.74 -5.21
CA LEU A 66 -7.23 19.09 -4.62
C LEU A 66 -5.95 19.38 -5.41
N ASN A 67 -6.05 19.51 -6.74
CA ASN A 67 -4.90 19.82 -7.59
C ASN A 67 -4.35 21.22 -7.32
N SER A 68 -5.24 22.20 -7.16
CA SER A 68 -4.87 23.58 -6.80
C SER A 68 -4.16 23.62 -5.45
N LEU A 69 -4.67 22.87 -4.46
CA LEU A 69 -4.04 22.74 -3.15
C LEU A 69 -2.65 22.09 -3.23
N ARG A 70 -2.49 21.01 -4.01
CA ARG A 70 -1.21 20.34 -4.22
C ARG A 70 -0.18 21.28 -4.84
N ASN A 71 -0.57 22.01 -5.89
CA ASN A 71 0.31 22.99 -6.54
C ASN A 71 0.72 24.10 -5.55
N HIS A 72 -0.23 24.65 -4.81
CA HIS A 72 0.05 25.63 -3.77
C HIS A 72 1.07 25.12 -2.74
N LYS A 73 0.88 23.89 -2.24
CA LYS A 73 1.81 23.26 -1.30
C LYS A 73 3.21 23.08 -1.89
N SER A 74 3.30 22.71 -3.17
CA SER A 74 4.59 22.52 -3.85
C SER A 74 5.35 23.83 -4.05
N ILE A 75 4.66 24.94 -4.31
CA ILE A 75 5.29 26.24 -4.58
C ILE A 75 5.59 26.98 -3.28
N TYR A 76 4.59 27.11 -2.40
CA TYR A 76 4.68 27.98 -1.20
C TYR A 76 5.10 27.24 0.07
N HIS A 77 4.97 25.91 0.09
CA HIS A 77 5.27 25.10 1.27
C HIS A 77 6.23 23.93 0.94
N ARG A 78 7.10 24.12 -0.06
CA ARG A 78 8.02 23.08 -0.55
C ARG A 78 8.84 22.44 0.57
N GLN A 79 9.41 23.26 1.45
CA GLN A 79 10.23 22.78 2.57
C GLN A 79 9.44 21.96 3.58
N HIS A 80 8.20 22.36 3.89
CA HIS A 80 7.31 21.61 4.78
C HIS A 80 6.88 20.28 4.16
N ASN A 81 6.63 20.22 2.85
CA ASN A 81 6.30 18.97 2.17
C ASN A 81 7.50 18.01 2.13
N LYS A 82 8.72 18.53 1.93
CA LYS A 82 9.96 17.74 1.98
C LYS A 82 10.19 17.16 3.37
N SER A 83 10.05 17.98 4.42
CA SER A 83 10.14 17.54 5.82
C SER A 83 9.13 16.42 6.12
N GLU A 84 7.86 16.62 5.77
CA GLU A 84 6.82 15.62 6.00
C GLU A 84 7.09 14.29 5.26
N GLN A 85 7.60 14.36 4.03
CA GLN A 85 7.97 13.18 3.27
C GLN A 85 9.16 12.43 3.90
N GLN A 86 10.21 13.16 4.30
CA GLN A 86 11.37 12.58 4.98
C GLN A 86 10.99 11.93 6.31
N ARG A 87 10.07 12.53 7.08
CA ARG A 87 9.57 11.95 8.33
C ARG A 87 8.86 10.61 8.10
N LYS A 88 8.08 10.50 7.01
CA LYS A 88 7.40 9.25 6.63
C LYS A 88 8.41 8.19 6.19
N GLU A 89 9.40 8.56 5.39
CA GLU A 89 10.46 7.65 4.95
C GLU A 89 11.24 7.08 6.15
N VAL A 90 11.58 7.91 7.14
CA VAL A 90 12.23 7.45 8.37
C VAL A 90 11.31 6.56 9.20
N ALA A 91 10.02 6.87 9.29
CA ALA A 91 9.06 6.01 10.00
C ALA A 91 8.93 4.64 9.34
N GLN A 92 8.82 4.59 8.00
CA GLN A 92 8.77 3.35 7.23
C GLN A 92 10.07 2.54 7.37
N ALA A 93 11.24 3.21 7.34
CA ALA A 93 12.52 2.53 7.55
C ALA A 93 12.62 1.91 8.95
N ARG A 94 12.11 2.58 9.99
CA ARG A 94 12.08 2.05 11.37
C ARG A 94 11.14 0.86 11.51
N GLU A 95 10.01 0.87 10.83
CA GLU A 95 9.07 -0.25 10.78
C GLU A 95 9.71 -1.45 10.10
N TRP A 96 10.30 -1.27 8.92
CA TRP A 96 11.03 -2.32 8.22
C TRP A 96 12.16 -2.92 9.08
N GLN A 97 12.92 -2.09 9.81
CA GLN A 97 13.95 -2.58 10.74
C GLN A 97 13.39 -3.41 11.91
N ARG A 98 12.18 -3.10 12.39
CA ARG A 98 11.52 -3.87 13.44
C ARG A 98 11.11 -5.24 12.91
N ASP A 99 10.45 -5.26 11.76
CA ASP A 99 10.01 -6.50 11.12
C ASP A 99 11.19 -7.43 10.82
N GLN A 100 12.31 -6.86 10.37
CA GLN A 100 13.56 -7.61 10.18
C GLN A 100 14.05 -8.24 11.49
N ARG A 101 14.08 -7.49 12.60
CA ARG A 101 14.48 -8.05 13.91
C ARG A 101 13.57 -9.19 14.35
N GLU A 102 12.25 -8.98 14.30
CA GLU A 102 11.29 -10.02 14.66
C GLU A 102 11.43 -11.27 13.79
N HIS A 103 11.65 -11.10 12.48
CA HIS A 103 11.91 -12.23 11.58
C HIS A 103 13.19 -12.97 11.97
N THR A 104 14.28 -12.25 12.27
CA THR A 104 15.54 -12.88 12.72
C THR A 104 15.39 -13.61 14.05
N GLU A 105 14.63 -13.06 15.01
CA GLU A 105 14.36 -13.68 16.31
C GLU A 105 13.50 -14.95 16.16
N ARG A 106 12.49 -14.93 15.28
CA ARG A 106 11.67 -16.10 14.94
C ARG A 106 12.51 -17.20 14.30
N ASN A 107 13.38 -16.85 13.37
CA ASN A 107 14.28 -17.82 12.74
C ASN A 107 15.25 -18.44 13.77
N TYR A 108 15.82 -17.61 14.64
CA TYR A 108 16.74 -18.08 15.69
C TYR A 108 16.04 -19.01 16.69
N SER A 109 14.87 -18.61 17.18
CA SER A 109 14.08 -19.44 18.11
C SER A 109 13.64 -20.76 17.50
N ALA A 110 13.21 -20.77 16.23
CA ALA A 110 12.90 -22.00 15.50
C ALA A 110 14.13 -22.93 15.38
N GLN A 111 15.30 -22.36 15.07
CA GLN A 111 16.55 -23.12 15.00
C GLN A 111 16.93 -23.74 16.37
N GLN A 112 16.80 -22.97 17.46
CA GLN A 112 17.06 -23.48 18.80
C GLN A 112 16.11 -24.61 19.19
N GLN A 113 14.81 -24.47 18.90
CA GLN A 113 13.83 -25.52 19.16
C GLN A 113 14.15 -26.80 18.37
N GLN A 114 14.56 -26.67 17.11
CA GLN A 114 14.96 -27.81 16.29
C GLN A 114 16.18 -28.52 16.88
N GLN A 115 17.20 -27.77 17.34
CA GLN A 115 18.38 -28.35 17.99
C GLN A 115 18.01 -29.08 19.30
N GLN A 116 17.13 -28.51 20.12
CA GLN A 116 16.66 -29.16 21.34
C GLN A 116 15.91 -30.47 21.04
N GLN A 117 15.05 -30.48 20.03
CA GLN A 117 14.34 -31.68 19.60
C GLN A 117 15.31 -32.78 19.13
N GLN A 118 16.34 -32.42 18.35
CA GLN A 118 17.37 -33.37 17.91
C GLN A 118 18.14 -33.98 19.10
N GLN A 119 18.53 -33.15 20.08
CA GLN A 119 19.20 -33.64 21.30
C GLN A 119 18.31 -34.59 22.10
N GLN A 120 17.02 -34.28 22.25
CA GLN A 120 16.06 -35.17 22.94
C GLN A 120 15.91 -36.50 22.21
N GLN A 121 15.81 -36.50 20.87
CA GLN A 121 15.74 -37.73 20.08
C GLN A 121 17.01 -38.59 20.23
N GLN A 122 18.20 -37.97 20.21
CA GLN A 122 19.46 -38.69 20.44
C GLN A 122 19.53 -39.33 21.83
N GLN A 123 19.08 -38.62 22.87
CA GLN A 123 19.01 -39.16 24.22
C GLN A 123 18.05 -40.35 24.31
N GLN A 124 16.87 -40.26 23.67
CA GLN A 124 15.93 -41.37 23.62
C GLN A 124 16.52 -42.60 22.90
N GLN A 125 17.24 -42.41 21.79
CA GLN A 125 17.90 -43.50 21.07
C GLN A 125 18.98 -44.19 21.93
N GLN A 126 19.74 -43.43 22.71
CA GLN A 126 20.75 -43.99 23.63
C GLN A 126 20.11 -44.81 24.76
N GLN A 127 18.93 -44.42 25.25
CA GLN A 127 18.21 -45.16 26.29
C GLN A 127 17.60 -46.49 25.80
N HIS A 128 17.29 -46.60 24.51
CA HIS A 128 16.69 -47.80 23.92
C HIS A 128 17.72 -48.74 23.26
N GLN A 129 19.01 -48.50 23.44
CA GLN A 129 20.05 -49.36 22.89
C GLN A 129 20.17 -50.65 23.73
N PRO A 130 19.91 -51.85 23.18
CA PRO A 130 20.00 -53.09 23.94
C PRO A 130 21.46 -53.35 24.34
N GLN A 131 21.71 -53.57 25.64
CA GLN A 131 23.03 -53.98 26.11
C GLN A 131 23.37 -55.36 25.55
N GLN A 132 24.17 -55.39 24.49
CA GLN A 132 24.78 -56.61 23.97
C GLN A 132 25.91 -57.00 24.94
N HIS A 133 25.59 -57.76 25.97
CA HIS A 133 26.61 -58.35 26.84
C HIS A 133 27.36 -59.42 26.05
N PRO A 134 28.71 -59.37 25.98
CA PRO A 134 29.46 -60.45 25.38
C PRO A 134 29.32 -61.70 26.26
N ARG A 135 28.67 -62.72 25.71
CA ARG A 135 28.53 -64.03 26.34
C ARG A 135 29.89 -64.74 26.25
N MET A 136 30.66 -64.70 27.33
CA MET A 136 31.90 -65.46 27.51
C MET A 136 31.61 -66.96 27.39
N GLY A 137 32.42 -67.66 26.59
CA GLY A 137 32.43 -69.11 26.42
C GLY A 137 33.74 -69.71 26.91
#